data_AF-A2DYL9-F1
#
_entry.id   AF-A2DYL9-F1
#
_cell.length_a   1.000
_cell.length_b   1.000
_cell.length_c   1.000
_cell.angle_alpha   90.00
_cell.angle_beta   90.00
_cell.angle_gamma   90.00
#
_symmetry.space_group_name_H-M   'P 1'
#
loop_
_entity.id
_entity.type
_entity.pdbx_description
1 polymer ?
#
loop_
_entity_poly.entity_id
_entity_poly.type
_entity_poly.pdbx_seq_one_letter_code
_entity_poly.pdbx_strand_id
1 'polypeptide(L)'
;MQKKSILFVCTGNIIRSPVCQGICDKITGGALRVDSAATSGLHRNETADDRAVRIVKKHGIDISQHRARTIRLDDWILFDYIVAIDKKVYNTLLKIKSEDSKAKLMLYSSEGIPDPYF
;
A
#
# COMPACT_ATOMS: atom_id res chain seq x y z
N MET A 1 -21.20 -12.24 -2.04
CA MET A 1 -20.55 -11.23 -2.92
C MET A 1 -19.07 -11.19 -2.59
N GLN A 2 -18.19 -11.11 -3.59
CA GLN A 2 -16.75 -10.99 -3.36
C GLN A 2 -16.44 -9.60 -2.77
N LYS A 3 -15.64 -9.53 -1.69
CA LYS A 3 -15.22 -8.24 -1.09
C LYS A 3 -14.41 -7.46 -2.12
N LYS A 4 -14.69 -6.16 -2.26
CA LYS A 4 -13.83 -5.25 -3.03
C LYS A 4 -12.44 -5.19 -2.41
N SER A 5 -11.43 -4.96 -3.24
CA SER A 5 -10.02 -5.13 -2.86
C SER A 5 -9.15 -3.92 -3.24
N ILE A 6 -8.30 -3.49 -2.31
CA ILE A 6 -7.42 -2.32 -2.48
C ILE A 6 -5.98 -2.69 -2.09
N LEU A 7 -5.03 -2.35 -2.94
CA LEU A 7 -3.60 -2.44 -2.66
C LEU A 7 -2.97 -1.04 -2.61
N PHE A 8 -2.46 -0.63 -1.45
CA PHE A 8 -1.71 0.62 -1.31
C PHE A 8 -0.24 0.41 -1.66
N VAL A 9 0.34 1.27 -2.49
CA VAL A 9 1.73 1.13 -2.93
C VAL A 9 2.52 2.39 -2.59
N CYS A 10 3.68 2.21 -1.95
CA CYS A 10 4.70 3.26 -1.81
C CYS A 10 6.07 2.75 -2.29
N THR A 11 7.13 3.52 -2.10
CA THR A 11 8.47 3.12 -2.56
C THR A 11 9.00 1.89 -1.84
N GLY A 12 8.96 1.87 -0.49
CA GLY A 12 9.64 0.86 0.33
C GLY A 12 8.72 -0.05 1.16
N ASN A 13 7.42 0.23 1.22
CA ASN A 13 6.45 -0.54 2.01
C ASN A 13 6.76 -0.72 3.50
N ILE A 14 7.41 0.28 4.11
CA ILE A 14 7.71 0.28 5.56
C ILE A 14 7.04 1.41 6.34
N ILE A 15 6.65 2.53 5.69
CA ILE A 15 5.99 3.66 6.37
C ILE A 15 4.60 3.92 5.78
N ARG A 16 4.54 4.57 4.61
CA ARG A 16 3.30 5.17 4.11
C ARG A 16 2.22 4.14 3.73
N SER A 17 2.56 3.13 2.91
CA SER A 17 1.56 2.15 2.48
C SER A 17 1.07 1.20 3.59
N PRO A 18 1.91 0.74 4.56
CA PRO A 18 1.41 0.01 5.73
C PRO A 18 0.46 0.82 6.60
N VAL A 19 0.75 2.13 6.79
CA VAL A 19 -0.14 3.04 7.51
C VAL A 19 -1.50 3.15 6.81
N CYS A 20 -1.52 3.35 5.49
CA CYS A 20 -2.76 3.39 4.72
C CYS A 20 -3.55 2.08 4.79
N GLN A 21 -2.88 0.93 4.72
CA GLN A 21 -3.50 -0.38 4.91
C GLN A 21 -4.19 -0.46 6.28
N GLY A 22 -3.47 -0.15 7.37
CA GLY A 22 -4.02 -0.25 8.73
C GLY A 22 -5.19 0.71 8.98
N ILE A 23 -5.12 1.93 8.45
CA ILE A 23 -6.22 2.90 8.55
C ILE A 23 -7.45 2.40 7.77
N CYS A 24 -7.26 1.94 6.54
CA CYS A 24 -8.36 1.47 5.70
C CYS A 24 -9.02 0.21 6.28
N ASP A 25 -8.24 -0.74 6.78
CA ASP A 25 -8.75 -1.94 7.43
C ASP A 25 -9.58 -1.59 8.68
N LYS A 26 -9.08 -0.69 9.52
CA LYS A 26 -9.82 -0.20 10.69
C LYS A 26 -11.13 0.48 10.33
N ILE A 27 -11.14 1.38 9.35
CA ILE A 27 -12.35 2.12 8.93
C ILE A 27 -13.39 1.17 8.34
N THR A 28 -12.95 0.21 7.54
CA THR A 28 -13.85 -0.69 6.81
C THR A 28 -14.32 -1.88 7.64
N GLY A 29 -13.71 -2.15 8.79
CA GLY A 29 -14.06 -3.29 9.64
C GLY A 29 -13.95 -4.63 8.89
N GLY A 30 -12.99 -4.74 7.98
CA GLY A 30 -12.80 -5.92 7.14
C GLY A 30 -13.84 -6.07 6.02
N ALA A 31 -14.67 -5.07 5.71
CA ALA A 31 -15.58 -5.11 4.56
C ALA A 31 -14.83 -5.18 3.21
N LEU A 32 -13.59 -4.71 3.17
CA LEU A 32 -12.69 -4.77 2.03
C LEU A 32 -11.54 -5.75 2.29
N ARG A 33 -10.97 -6.30 1.21
CA ARG A 33 -9.63 -6.90 1.26
C ARG A 33 -8.61 -5.78 1.09
N VAL A 34 -7.77 -5.55 2.09
CA VAL A 34 -6.77 -4.48 2.07
C VAL A 34 -5.38 -5.07 2.23
N ASP A 35 -4.43 -4.58 1.43
CA ASP A 35 -3.01 -4.95 1.54
C ASP A 35 -2.13 -3.76 1.14
N SER A 36 -0.81 -3.92 1.29
CA SER A 36 0.17 -2.93 0.84
C SER A 36 1.40 -3.56 0.19
N ALA A 37 2.06 -2.79 -0.69
CA ALA A 37 3.26 -3.22 -1.39
C ALA A 37 4.24 -2.06 -1.66
N ALA A 38 5.42 -2.44 -2.15
CA ALA A 38 6.50 -1.57 -2.58
C ALA A 38 6.69 -1.62 -4.09
N THR A 39 7.13 -0.52 -4.70
CA THR A 39 7.75 -0.55 -6.04
C THR A 39 9.21 -1.01 -6.01
N SER A 40 9.89 -0.85 -4.87
CA SER A 40 11.29 -1.26 -4.68
C SER A 40 11.43 -2.47 -3.76
N GLY A 41 12.40 -3.34 -4.04
CA GLY A 41 12.73 -4.50 -3.20
C GLY A 41 13.65 -4.22 -2.03
N LEU A 42 14.06 -2.96 -1.82
CA LEU A 42 15.09 -2.58 -0.84
C LEU A 42 14.82 -3.09 0.58
N HIS A 43 13.56 -3.02 1.03
CA HIS A 43 13.17 -3.39 2.39
C HIS A 43 12.44 -4.73 2.46
N ARG A 44 12.68 -5.66 1.52
CA ARG A 44 11.93 -6.93 1.49
C ARG A 44 12.04 -7.68 2.82
N ASN A 45 10.90 -8.12 3.35
CA ASN A 45 10.72 -8.80 4.63
C ASN A 45 11.07 -7.96 5.87
N GLU A 46 11.43 -6.69 5.74
CA GLU A 46 11.57 -5.81 6.90
C GLU A 46 10.19 -5.51 7.51
N THR A 47 10.21 -5.16 8.79
CA THR A 47 9.01 -4.71 9.50
C THR A 47 8.61 -3.31 9.04
N ALA A 48 7.39 -2.88 9.40
CA ALA A 48 7.07 -1.46 9.34
C ALA A 48 8.04 -0.65 10.21
N ASP A 49 8.32 0.59 9.81
CA ASP A 49 9.15 1.54 10.53
C ASP A 49 8.55 1.79 11.93
N ASP A 50 9.38 1.70 12.96
CA ASP A 50 8.94 1.82 14.35
C ASP A 50 8.26 3.16 14.65
N ARG A 51 8.64 4.25 13.96
CA ARG A 51 7.99 5.56 14.09
C ARG A 51 6.55 5.47 13.60
N ALA A 52 6.33 4.83 12.46
CA ALA A 52 5.00 4.61 11.91
C ALA A 52 4.16 3.72 12.84
N VAL A 53 4.72 2.59 13.30
CA VAL A 53 4.07 1.69 14.26
C VAL A 53 3.64 2.45 15.52
N ARG A 54 4.54 3.23 16.12
CA ARG A 54 4.23 4.03 17.33
C ARG A 54 3.10 5.03 17.09
N ILE A 55 3.05 5.68 15.93
CA ILE A 55 2.01 6.68 15.62
C ILE A 55 0.64 6.01 15.45
N VAL A 56 0.54 4.95 14.65
CA VAL A 56 -0.76 4.31 14.39
C VAL A 56 -1.28 3.53 15.60
N LYS A 57 -0.38 3.04 16.47
CA LYS A 57 -0.76 2.41 17.75
C LYS A 57 -1.51 3.37 18.68
N LYS A 58 -1.16 4.67 18.68
CA LYS A 58 -1.92 5.70 19.42
C LYS A 58 -3.36 5.84 18.92
N HIS A 59 -3.61 5.41 17.69
CA HIS A 59 -4.93 5.40 17.07
C HIS A 59 -5.57 4.00 17.09
N GLY A 60 -5.08 3.06 17.90
CA GLY A 60 -5.64 1.72 18.01
C GLY A 60 -5.50 0.87 16.73
N ILE A 61 -4.46 1.13 15.94
CA ILE A 61 -4.10 0.33 14.75
C ILE A 61 -2.74 -0.32 15.03
N ASP A 62 -2.62 -1.61 14.78
CA ASP A 62 -1.34 -2.33 14.92
C ASP A 62 -0.85 -2.82 13.55
N ILE A 63 0.33 -2.32 13.15
CA ILE A 63 1.04 -2.74 11.92
C ILE A 63 2.38 -3.40 12.24
N SER A 64 2.65 -3.79 13.50
CA SER A 64 3.92 -4.41 13.92
C SER A 64 4.20 -5.76 13.24
N GLN A 65 3.15 -6.47 12.83
CA GLN A 65 3.24 -7.73 12.10
C GLN A 65 3.40 -7.54 10.58
N HIS A 66 3.32 -6.30 10.08
CA HIS A 66 3.56 -6.01 8.67
C HIS A 66 4.94 -6.49 8.23
N ARG A 67 5.03 -7.00 7.00
CA ARG A 67 6.28 -7.36 6.35
C ARG A 67 6.30 -6.79 4.95
N ALA A 68 7.33 -6.01 4.67
CA ALA A 68 7.46 -5.31 3.41
C ALA A 68 7.62 -6.30 2.24
N ARG A 69 6.83 -6.09 1.18
CA ARG A 69 6.87 -6.89 -0.05
C ARG A 69 6.85 -5.99 -1.28
N THR A 70 7.42 -6.48 -2.38
CA THR A 70 7.25 -5.84 -3.68
C THR A 70 5.89 -6.19 -4.28
N ILE A 71 5.35 -5.28 -5.08
CA ILE A 71 4.22 -5.57 -5.96
C ILE A 71 4.61 -6.71 -6.92
N ARG A 72 3.66 -7.60 -7.20
CA ARG A 72 3.81 -8.78 -8.08
C ARG A 72 2.88 -8.63 -9.29
N LEU A 73 3.14 -9.40 -10.35
CA LEU A 73 2.25 -9.42 -11.52
C LEU A 73 0.82 -9.81 -11.13
N ASP A 74 0.67 -10.81 -10.26
CA ASP A 74 -0.64 -11.27 -9.78
C ASP A 74 -1.44 -10.19 -9.05
N ASP A 75 -0.79 -9.19 -8.44
CA ASP A 75 -1.50 -8.11 -7.74
C ASP A 75 -2.41 -7.31 -8.71
N TRP A 76 -2.02 -7.19 -9.98
CA TRP A 76 -2.80 -6.52 -11.02
C TRP A 76 -4.08 -7.26 -11.41
N ILE A 77 -4.14 -8.56 -11.09
CA ILE A 77 -5.27 -9.44 -11.36
C ILE A 77 -6.12 -9.62 -10.09
N LEU A 78 -5.47 -9.71 -8.93
CA LEU A 78 -6.10 -10.02 -7.65
C LEU A 78 -6.78 -8.83 -6.97
N PHE A 79 -6.41 -7.59 -7.32
CA PHE A 79 -6.96 -6.38 -6.71
C PHE A 79 -7.84 -5.59 -7.68
N ASP A 80 -8.93 -5.01 -7.16
CA ASP A 80 -9.80 -4.09 -7.93
C ASP A 80 -9.14 -2.72 -8.07
N TYR A 81 -8.40 -2.27 -7.05
CA TYR A 81 -7.76 -0.97 -7.03
C TYR A 81 -6.30 -1.08 -6.57
N ILE A 82 -5.41 -0.42 -7.31
CA ILE A 82 -4.02 -0.21 -6.91
C ILE A 82 -3.84 1.30 -6.71
N VAL A 83 -3.48 1.70 -5.50
CA VAL A 83 -3.41 3.10 -5.09
C VAL A 83 -1.97 3.49 -4.85
N ALA A 84 -1.42 4.31 -5.75
CA ALA A 84 -0.09 4.89 -5.62
C ALA A 84 -0.11 6.02 -4.58
N ILE A 85 0.82 6.01 -3.63
CA ILE A 85 0.85 7.01 -2.56
C ILE A 85 1.31 8.39 -3.02
N ASP A 86 2.09 8.45 -4.11
CA ASP A 86 2.61 9.68 -4.69
C ASP A 86 2.79 9.52 -6.20
N LYS A 87 3.11 10.63 -6.88
CA LYS A 87 3.28 10.69 -8.35
C LYS A 87 4.46 9.84 -8.85
N LYS A 88 5.54 9.71 -8.07
CA LYS A 88 6.71 8.91 -8.45
C LYS A 88 6.35 7.42 -8.47
N VAL A 89 5.64 6.97 -7.45
CA VAL A 89 5.11 5.61 -7.36
C VAL A 89 4.10 5.36 -8.49
N TYR A 90 3.20 6.30 -8.73
CA TYR A 90 2.20 6.20 -9.82
C TYR A 90 2.87 6.01 -11.19
N ASN A 91 3.85 6.85 -11.52
CA ASN A 91 4.60 6.77 -12.77
C ASN A 91 5.41 5.47 -12.89
N THR A 92 5.89 4.94 -11.77
CA THR A 92 6.57 3.64 -11.74
C THR A 92 5.59 2.51 -12.02
N LEU A 93 4.41 2.56 -11.39
CA LEU A 93 3.34 1.58 -11.57
C LEU A 93 2.78 1.57 -12.99
N LEU A 94 2.68 2.74 -13.64
CA LEU A 94 2.29 2.82 -15.06
C LEU A 94 3.21 2.02 -15.98
N LYS A 95 4.52 1.99 -15.68
CA LYS A 95 5.52 1.28 -16.50
C LYS A 95 5.50 -0.23 -16.33
N ILE A 96 5.00 -0.72 -15.19
CA ILE A 96 4.97 -2.15 -14.85
C ILE A 96 3.55 -2.73 -14.89
N LYS A 97 2.55 -1.90 -15.22
CA LYS A 97 1.16 -2.32 -15.33
C LYS A 97 1.04 -3.44 -16.37
N SER A 98 0.47 -4.56 -15.96
CA SER A 98 0.17 -5.69 -16.87
C SER A 98 -0.97 -5.32 -17.83
N GLU A 99 -0.90 -5.78 -19.07
CA GLU A 99 -1.97 -5.61 -20.06
C GLU A 99 -3.28 -6.28 -19.63
N ASP A 100 -3.19 -7.43 -18.95
CA ASP A 100 -4.32 -8.18 -18.41
C ASP A 100 -4.84 -7.63 -17.06
N SER A 101 -4.34 -6.47 -16.64
CA SER A 101 -4.70 -5.86 -15.37
C SER A 101 -6.20 -5.57 -15.27
N LYS A 102 -6.86 -6.19 -14.29
CA LYS A 102 -8.22 -5.84 -13.87
C LYS A 102 -8.25 -4.66 -12.88
N ALA A 103 -7.10 -4.39 -12.26
CA ALA A 103 -6.96 -3.30 -11.29
C ALA A 103 -7.08 -1.91 -11.93
N LYS A 104 -7.87 -1.04 -11.30
CA LYS A 104 -7.85 0.40 -11.57
C LYS A 104 -6.68 1.03 -10.82
N LEU A 105 -5.71 1.56 -11.56
CA LEU A 105 -4.60 2.33 -10.99
C LEU A 105 -5.08 3.74 -10.63
N MET A 106 -4.81 4.18 -9.42
CA MET A 106 -5.21 5.48 -8.88
C MET A 106 -4.04 6.15 -8.16
N LEU A 107 -4.05 7.47 -8.14
CA LEU A 107 -3.19 8.27 -7.26
C LEU A 107 -3.98 8.61 -6.00
N TYR A 108 -3.36 8.45 -4.82
CA TYR A 108 -4.02 8.65 -3.52
C TYR A 108 -4.64 10.06 -3.37
N SER A 109 -3.89 11.09 -3.77
CA SER A 109 -4.34 12.49 -3.81
C SER A 109 -3.57 13.25 -4.90
N SER A 110 -4.09 14.38 -5.39
CA SER A 110 -3.41 15.19 -6.42
C SER A 110 -2.00 15.64 -6.01
N GLU A 111 -1.80 15.88 -4.72
CA GLU A 111 -0.52 16.29 -4.13
C GLU A 111 0.38 15.12 -3.76
N GLY A 112 -0.19 13.91 -3.62
CA GLY A 112 0.47 12.76 -3.01
C GLY A 112 0.67 12.92 -1.50
N ILE A 113 1.19 11.88 -0.86
CA ILE A 113 1.60 11.92 0.54
C ILE A 113 3.12 12.18 0.60
N PRO A 114 3.57 13.30 1.22
CA PRO A 114 4.99 13.58 1.43
C PRO A 114 5.72 12.40 2.06
N ASP A 115 6.96 12.16 1.68
CA ASP A 115 7.73 11.03 2.19
C ASP A 115 8.34 11.38 3.57
N PRO A 116 7.91 10.74 4.67
CA PRO A 116 8.39 11.05 6.02
C PRO A 116 9.67 10.28 6.36
N TYR A 117 10.31 9.63 5.38
CA TYR A 117 11.47 8.78 5.63
C TYR A 117 12.67 9.58 6.16
N PHE A 118 12.87 10.79 5.61
CA PHE A 118 13.98 11.70 5.92
C PHE A 118 13.63 12.69 7.04
#